data_AF-A0A3D4ING7-F1
#
_entry.id   AF-A0A3D4ING7-F1
#
_cell.length_a   1.000
_cell.length_b   1.000
_cell.length_c   1.000
_cell.angle_alpha   90.00
_cell.angle_beta   90.00
_cell.angle_gamma   90.00
#
_symmetry.space_group_name_H-M   'P 1'
#
loop_
_entity.id
_entity.type
_entity.pdbx_description
1 polymer ?
#
loop_
_entity_poly.entity_id
_entity_poly.type
_entity_poly.pdbx_seq_one_letter_code
_entity_poly.pdbx_strand_id
1 'polypeptide(L)'
;MRKDYRRSLLWLIVYSLLSWPLLAQNVQISGIELVGEEIIVHYNLQDSNPTNEYSLDLYASNDNFSAPLKRVKGDIGNEIKPGIDKKVIWRLRDELGGYSGKIALEIRGKVFTPIVKIQEFNVDKKYKRGKSYPLSWKPGNTNPINIELFKGTQRISGEVNHPNSGSSLLSIPADAVKGDDYRIKITDTKNPTGIVYTQNFMVVPKLPLLIKVIGPLAIVGGAVVVLGGGGGESAGTTANTELPYPAFPSGN
;
A
#
# COMPACT_ATOMS: atom_id res chain seq x y z
N MET A 1 61.12 22.47 -59.67
CA MET A 1 61.20 20.99 -59.70
C MET A 1 60.92 20.51 -58.28
N ARG A 2 59.65 20.29 -57.93
CA ARG A 2 58.86 19.04 -57.97
C ARG A 2 58.98 18.28 -56.63
N LYS A 3 57.82 18.16 -55.97
CA LYS A 3 57.43 17.43 -54.75
C LYS A 3 58.25 16.16 -54.46
N ASP A 4 58.38 15.83 -53.18
CA ASP A 4 57.84 14.57 -52.63
C ASP A 4 57.58 14.68 -51.12
N TYR A 5 56.30 14.63 -50.73
CA TYR A 5 55.84 14.48 -49.36
C TYR A 5 55.41 13.03 -49.19
N ARG A 6 56.23 12.20 -48.54
CA ARG A 6 55.86 10.82 -48.20
C ARG A 6 55.11 10.80 -46.86
N ARG A 7 53.87 10.36 -46.95
CA ARG A 7 52.95 10.07 -45.84
C ARG A 7 53.49 8.92 -44.99
N SER A 8 53.62 9.12 -43.69
CA SER A 8 53.72 8.01 -42.72
C SER A 8 52.63 8.21 -41.68
N LEU A 9 51.58 7.42 -41.81
CA LEU A 9 50.42 7.36 -40.93
C LEU A 9 50.82 6.54 -39.69
N LEU A 10 51.06 7.19 -38.55
CA LEU A 10 51.25 6.49 -37.27
C LEU A 10 49.87 6.33 -36.61
N TRP A 11 49.35 5.09 -36.67
CA TRP A 11 48.20 4.66 -35.89
C TRP A 11 48.60 4.57 -34.41
N LEU A 12 48.16 5.52 -33.59
CA LEU A 12 48.13 5.31 -32.14
C LEU A 12 46.93 4.44 -31.82
N ILE A 13 47.20 3.16 -31.59
CA ILE A 13 46.27 2.20 -31.01
C ILE A 13 46.00 2.67 -29.58
N VAL A 14 44.89 3.38 -29.39
CA VAL A 14 44.33 3.64 -28.07
C VAL A 14 43.72 2.32 -27.61
N TYR A 15 44.41 1.61 -26.72
CA TYR A 15 43.80 0.57 -25.90
C TYR A 15 42.70 1.24 -25.06
N SER A 16 41.48 1.28 -25.58
CA SER A 16 40.33 1.47 -24.71
C SER A 16 40.26 0.23 -23.85
N LEU A 17 40.81 0.31 -22.64
CA LEU A 17 40.27 -0.46 -21.53
C LEU A 17 38.80 -0.05 -21.48
N LEU A 18 37.94 -0.82 -22.16
CA LEU A 18 36.53 -0.90 -21.86
C LEU A 18 36.48 -1.51 -20.46
N SER A 19 36.77 -0.68 -19.46
CA SER A 19 36.32 -0.88 -18.11
C SER A 19 34.81 -0.86 -18.21
N TRP A 20 34.21 -2.03 -18.41
CA TRP A 20 32.79 -2.19 -18.18
C TRP A 20 32.52 -1.61 -16.79
N PRO A 21 31.62 -0.63 -16.64
CA PRO A 21 31.20 -0.24 -15.32
C PRO A 21 30.60 -1.50 -14.70
N LEU A 22 31.35 -2.05 -13.74
CA LEU A 22 30.89 -3.00 -12.75
C LEU A 22 29.54 -2.50 -12.23
N LEU A 23 28.60 -3.42 -12.02
CA LEU A 23 27.25 -3.17 -11.50
C LEU A 23 27.27 -2.10 -10.38
N ALA A 24 27.05 -0.85 -10.76
CA ALA A 24 27.25 0.29 -9.87
C ALA A 24 25.93 0.98 -9.66
N GLN A 25 25.45 0.85 -8.44
CA GLN A 25 24.48 1.74 -7.87
C GLN A 25 25.11 3.13 -7.74
N ASN A 26 24.60 4.10 -8.50
CA ASN A 26 25.19 5.44 -8.51
C ASN A 26 24.11 6.53 -8.45
N VAL A 27 24.28 7.45 -7.50
CA VAL A 27 23.52 8.69 -7.40
C VAL A 27 24.47 9.83 -7.69
N GLN A 28 24.19 10.63 -8.72
CA GLN A 28 25.04 11.73 -9.13
C GLN A 28 24.22 13.01 -9.30
N ILE A 29 24.57 14.05 -8.55
CA ILE A 29 24.03 15.40 -8.76
C ILE A 29 24.54 15.90 -10.11
N SER A 30 23.62 16.26 -11.00
CA SER A 30 23.88 16.76 -12.35
C SER A 30 23.82 18.29 -12.43
N GLY A 31 23.15 18.94 -11.50
CA GLY A 31 23.02 20.40 -11.48
C GLY A 31 22.30 20.92 -10.25
N ILE A 32 22.44 22.22 -9.98
CA ILE A 32 21.71 22.93 -8.92
C ILE A 32 21.20 24.24 -9.51
N GLU A 33 19.92 24.52 -9.33
CA GLU A 33 19.26 25.75 -9.78
C GLU A 33 18.62 26.47 -8.59
N LEU A 34 18.56 27.79 -8.66
CA LEU A 34 17.81 28.63 -7.72
C LEU A 34 16.65 29.28 -8.46
N VAL A 35 15.42 28.92 -8.11
CA VAL A 35 14.20 29.46 -8.70
C VAL A 35 13.38 30.13 -7.60
N GLY A 36 13.45 31.46 -7.52
CA GLY A 36 12.87 32.21 -6.41
C GLY A 36 13.53 31.86 -5.08
N GLU A 37 12.77 31.28 -4.15
CA GLU A 37 13.25 30.81 -2.84
C GLU A 37 13.51 29.29 -2.79
N GLU A 38 13.37 28.60 -3.93
CA GLU A 38 13.54 27.16 -4.03
C GLU A 38 14.89 26.81 -4.63
N ILE A 39 15.63 25.95 -3.96
CA ILE A 39 16.82 25.28 -4.48
C ILE A 39 16.35 23.97 -5.12
N ILE A 40 16.61 23.82 -6.41
CA ILE A 40 16.28 22.62 -7.18
C ILE A 40 17.59 21.86 -7.44
N VAL A 41 17.71 20.68 -6.87
CA VAL A 41 18.86 19.79 -7.08
C VAL A 41 18.48 18.76 -8.13
N HIS A 42 19.15 18.82 -9.28
CA HIS A 42 19.01 17.83 -10.35
C HIS A 42 19.98 16.69 -10.12
N TYR A 43 19.53 15.46 -10.29
CA TYR A 43 20.38 14.29 -10.15
C TYR A 43 19.94 13.13 -11.05
N ASN A 44 20.88 12.21 -11.26
CA ASN A 44 20.64 10.94 -11.93
C ASN A 44 20.80 9.80 -10.91
N LEU A 45 19.89 8.82 -10.96
CA LEU A 45 19.96 7.57 -10.21
C LEU A 45 20.11 6.43 -11.19
N GLN A 46 21.29 5.83 -11.25
CA GLN A 46 21.63 4.76 -12.17
C GLN A 46 21.67 3.42 -11.44
N ASP A 47 20.95 2.45 -11.97
CA ASP A 47 21.03 1.04 -11.61
C ASP A 47 20.80 0.19 -12.88
N SER A 48 21.56 -0.89 -12.99
CA SER A 48 21.34 -1.94 -13.99
C SER A 48 19.94 -2.59 -13.91
N ASN A 49 19.35 -2.65 -12.72
CA ASN A 49 18.00 -3.17 -12.51
C ASN A 49 17.01 -2.00 -12.30
N PRO A 50 16.17 -1.68 -13.30
CA PRO A 50 15.20 -0.60 -13.21
C PRO A 50 14.03 -0.90 -12.26
N THR A 51 13.93 -2.13 -11.75
CA THR A 51 12.91 -2.54 -10.78
C THR A 51 13.33 -2.29 -9.32
N ASN A 52 14.61 -1.99 -9.08
CA ASN A 52 15.07 -1.61 -7.76
C ASN A 52 14.45 -0.26 -7.35
N GLU A 53 14.25 -0.11 -6.05
CA GLU A 53 13.72 1.09 -5.43
C GLU A 53 14.71 1.57 -4.37
N TYR A 54 14.71 2.87 -4.08
CA TYR A 54 15.70 3.51 -3.22
C TYR A 54 15.07 4.38 -2.15
N SER A 55 15.75 4.44 -1.03
CA SER A 55 15.55 5.41 0.04
C SER A 55 16.64 6.45 -0.11
N LEU A 56 16.25 7.66 -0.49
CA LEU A 56 17.13 8.79 -0.76
C LEU A 56 16.88 9.92 0.23
N ASP A 57 17.95 10.48 0.76
CA ASP A 57 17.94 11.58 1.71
C ASP A 57 18.89 12.68 1.23
N LEU A 58 18.48 13.95 1.41
CA LEU A 58 19.31 15.12 1.11
C LEU A 58 19.97 15.62 2.39
N TYR A 59 21.27 15.86 2.35
CA TYR A 59 22.07 16.39 3.45
C TYR A 59 22.69 17.72 3.06
N ALA A 60 23.00 18.53 4.07
CA ALA A 60 23.67 19.81 3.85
C ALA A 60 24.88 19.98 4.77
N SER A 61 25.85 20.79 4.34
CA SER A 61 27.08 21.01 5.10
C SER A 61 26.91 21.85 6.36
N ASN A 62 25.74 22.46 6.60
CA ASN A 62 25.51 23.33 7.76
C ASN A 62 25.63 22.58 9.10
N ASP A 63 25.41 21.27 9.11
CA ASP A 63 25.52 20.39 10.27
C ASP A 63 26.59 19.29 10.08
N ASN A 64 27.54 19.53 9.16
CA ASN A 64 28.51 18.54 8.69
C ASN A 64 27.88 17.26 8.11
N PHE A 65 26.73 17.39 7.43
CA PHE A 65 25.99 16.27 6.83
C PHE A 65 25.57 15.21 7.86
N SER A 66 25.22 15.64 9.08
CA SER A 66 24.94 14.74 10.19
C SER A 66 23.48 14.27 10.21
N ALA A 67 22.54 15.11 9.77
CA ALA A 67 21.13 14.75 9.66
C ALA A 67 20.57 15.07 8.26
N PRO A 68 19.59 14.28 7.79
CA PRO A 68 18.90 14.59 6.54
C PRO A 68 17.98 15.80 6.72
N LEU A 69 17.86 16.60 5.68
CA LEU A 69 16.92 17.71 5.57
C LEU A 69 15.48 17.16 5.55
N LYS A 70 14.59 17.80 6.30
CA LYS A 70 13.22 17.30 6.54
C LYS A 70 12.19 17.98 5.65
N ARG A 71 12.47 19.21 5.21
CA ARG A 71 11.58 20.07 4.41
C ARG A 71 11.94 20.00 2.92
N VAL A 72 12.06 18.78 2.41
CA VAL A 72 12.37 18.49 1.00
C VAL A 72 11.17 17.88 0.29
N LYS A 73 11.09 18.06 -1.04
CA LYS A 73 10.05 17.52 -1.92
C LYS A 73 10.65 17.03 -3.23
N GLY A 74 9.85 16.35 -4.06
CA GLY A 74 10.26 15.84 -5.36
C GLY A 74 10.65 14.36 -5.30
N ASP A 75 11.61 13.96 -6.13
CA ASP A 75 12.17 12.61 -6.18
C ASP A 75 13.11 12.36 -4.98
N ILE A 76 12.54 12.26 -3.78
CA ILE A 76 13.28 12.06 -2.53
C ILE A 76 12.44 11.24 -1.55
N GLY A 77 13.07 10.55 -0.61
CA GLY A 77 12.41 9.62 0.31
C GLY A 77 12.46 8.18 -0.19
N ASN A 78 11.44 7.38 0.12
CA ASN A 78 11.40 5.95 -0.17
C ASN A 78 10.81 5.65 -1.56
N GLU A 79 10.99 4.42 -2.03
CA GLU A 79 10.37 3.89 -3.26
C GLU A 79 10.80 4.63 -4.55
N ILE A 80 11.96 5.28 -4.53
CA ILE A 80 12.47 6.02 -5.69
C ILE A 80 13.09 5.04 -6.69
N LYS A 81 12.51 4.92 -7.89
CA LYS A 81 13.07 4.10 -8.98
C LYS A 81 14.22 4.80 -9.70
N PRO A 82 15.19 4.06 -10.27
CA PRO A 82 16.21 4.59 -11.17
C PRO A 82 15.65 5.47 -12.29
N GLY A 83 16.43 6.46 -12.71
CA GLY A 83 16.06 7.40 -13.76
C GLY A 83 17.00 8.61 -13.85
N ILE A 84 16.82 9.38 -14.93
CA ILE A 84 17.58 10.60 -15.23
C ILE A 84 16.73 11.85 -14.97
N ASP A 85 17.39 13.00 -14.79
CA ASP A 85 16.77 14.32 -14.53
C ASP A 85 15.74 14.31 -13.38
N LYS A 86 16.07 13.57 -12.32
CA LYS A 86 15.30 13.59 -11.08
C LYS A 86 15.57 14.86 -10.31
N LYS A 87 14.60 15.31 -9.53
CA LYS A 87 14.66 16.62 -8.87
C LYS A 87 14.30 16.54 -7.40
N VAL A 88 15.15 17.11 -6.55
CA VAL A 88 14.84 17.39 -5.16
C VAL A 88 14.65 18.89 -5.02
N ILE A 89 13.50 19.30 -4.49
CA ILE A 89 13.15 20.70 -4.24
C ILE A 89 13.30 20.96 -2.76
N TRP A 90 14.10 21.96 -2.41
CA TRP A 90 14.37 22.33 -1.03
C TRP A 90 14.22 23.83 -0.82
N ARG A 91 13.50 24.22 0.24
CA ARG A 91 13.37 25.61 0.65
C ARG A 91 14.27 25.88 1.85
N LEU A 92 15.38 26.56 1.58
CA LEU A 92 16.42 26.84 2.60
C LEU A 92 15.86 27.57 3.82
N ARG A 93 14.97 28.55 3.62
CA ARG A 93 14.36 29.31 4.72
C ARG A 93 13.45 28.47 5.61
N ASP A 94 12.77 27.46 5.05
CA ASP A 94 11.85 26.60 5.81
C ASP A 94 12.59 25.64 6.76
N GLU A 95 13.85 25.33 6.44
CA GLU A 95 14.69 24.42 7.23
C GLU A 95 15.68 25.18 8.13
N LEU A 96 16.39 26.18 7.58
CA LEU A 96 17.53 26.85 8.22
C LEU A 96 17.27 28.32 8.56
N GLY A 97 16.09 28.85 8.25
CA GLY A 97 15.74 30.25 8.52
C GLY A 97 16.60 31.24 7.72
N GLY A 98 17.10 32.27 8.39
CA GLY A 98 17.91 33.35 7.80
C GLY A 98 19.37 33.00 7.53
N TYR A 99 19.64 31.77 7.09
CA TYR A 99 21.01 31.31 6.85
C TYR A 99 21.70 32.15 5.76
N SER A 100 22.94 32.54 6.03
CA SER A 100 23.80 33.28 5.12
C SER A 100 25.16 32.59 5.07
N GLY A 101 25.58 32.14 3.88
CA GLY A 101 26.84 31.44 3.70
C GLY A 101 26.83 30.51 2.48
N LYS A 102 27.96 29.84 2.25
CA LYS A 102 28.06 28.78 1.25
C LYS A 102 27.55 27.48 1.87
N ILE A 103 26.71 26.76 1.13
CA ILE A 103 26.21 25.45 1.53
C ILE A 103 26.56 24.43 0.45
N ALA A 104 27.04 23.27 0.88
CA ALA A 104 27.20 22.10 0.01
C ALA A 104 26.07 21.11 0.29
N LEU A 105 25.63 20.41 -0.74
CA LEU A 105 24.54 19.44 -0.68
C LEU A 105 25.05 18.05 -1.09
N GLU A 106 24.54 17.02 -0.44
CA GLU A 106 24.86 15.62 -0.73
C GLU A 106 23.57 14.80 -0.75
N ILE A 107 23.35 14.02 -1.81
CA ILE A 107 22.27 13.02 -1.83
C ILE A 107 22.87 11.68 -1.42
N ARG A 108 22.35 11.10 -0.35
CA ARG A 108 22.71 9.74 0.08
C ARG A 108 21.55 8.81 -0.23
N GLY A 109 21.87 7.63 -0.73
CA GLY A 109 20.90 6.63 -1.11
C GLY A 109 21.27 5.25 -0.62
N LYS A 110 20.25 4.44 -0.34
CA LYS A 110 20.37 2.99 -0.14
C LYS A 110 19.22 2.30 -0.84
N VAL A 111 19.40 1.03 -1.19
CA VAL A 111 18.29 0.19 -1.66
C VAL A 111 17.16 0.23 -0.63
N PHE A 112 15.96 0.55 -1.11
CA PHE A 112 14.75 0.47 -0.32
C PHE A 112 14.24 -0.95 -0.32
N THR A 113 14.26 -1.56 0.86
CA THR A 113 13.64 -2.85 1.10
C THR A 113 12.44 -2.62 2.01
N PRO A 114 11.19 -2.69 1.50
CA PRO A 114 10.02 -2.56 2.36
C PRO A 114 10.00 -3.71 3.36
N ILE A 115 9.56 -3.45 4.60
CA ILE A 115 9.53 -4.47 5.66
C ILE A 115 8.66 -5.69 5.27
N VAL A 116 7.64 -5.45 4.46
CA VAL A 116 6.76 -6.43 3.84
C VAL A 116 6.28 -5.88 2.50
N LYS A 117 6.02 -6.76 1.53
CA LYS A 117 5.30 -6.43 0.30
C LYS A 117 4.02 -7.23 0.24
N ILE A 118 2.87 -6.59 0.51
CA ILE A 118 1.56 -7.25 0.53
C ILE A 118 1.26 -7.85 -0.85
N GLN A 119 0.76 -9.07 -0.86
CA GLN A 119 0.42 -9.84 -2.06
C GLN A 119 -1.08 -10.09 -2.10
N GLU A 120 -1.69 -9.86 -3.27
CA GLU A 120 -3.04 -10.34 -3.60
C GLU A 120 -4.18 -9.87 -2.67
N PHE A 121 -3.97 -8.83 -1.85
CA PHE A 121 -5.04 -8.26 -1.04
C PHE A 121 -5.96 -7.39 -1.91
N ASN A 122 -7.14 -7.92 -2.22
CA ASN A 122 -8.13 -7.24 -3.07
C ASN A 122 -8.92 -6.20 -2.28
N VAL A 123 -8.53 -4.94 -2.38
CA VAL A 123 -9.17 -3.81 -1.67
C VAL A 123 -10.59 -3.49 -2.15
N ASP A 124 -10.93 -3.86 -3.38
CA ASP A 124 -12.28 -3.65 -3.97
C ASP A 124 -13.29 -4.71 -3.50
N LYS A 125 -12.82 -5.79 -2.88
CA LYS A 125 -13.67 -6.82 -2.29
C LYS A 125 -14.38 -6.29 -1.05
N LYS A 126 -15.64 -6.72 -0.87
CA LYS A 126 -16.39 -6.50 0.37
C LYS A 126 -16.05 -7.58 1.39
N TYR A 127 -15.48 -7.18 2.52
CA TYR A 127 -15.12 -8.06 3.61
C TYR A 127 -16.22 -8.07 4.68
N LYS A 128 -16.69 -9.25 5.07
CA LYS A 128 -17.78 -9.40 6.05
C LYS A 128 -17.19 -9.40 7.45
N ARG A 129 -17.78 -8.63 8.36
CA ARG A 129 -17.43 -8.67 9.79
C ARG A 129 -17.69 -10.04 10.41
N GLY A 130 -16.90 -10.40 11.42
CA GLY A 130 -16.93 -11.71 12.09
C GLY A 130 -16.40 -12.85 11.21
N LYS A 131 -15.50 -12.54 10.27
CA LYS A 131 -14.82 -13.50 9.40
C LYS A 131 -13.32 -13.22 9.38
N SER A 132 -12.56 -14.27 9.10
CA SER A 132 -11.13 -14.19 8.85
C SER A 132 -10.83 -14.37 7.38
N TYR A 133 -9.81 -13.67 6.90
CA TYR A 133 -9.38 -13.66 5.51
C TYR A 133 -7.89 -13.91 5.41
N PRO A 134 -7.40 -14.63 4.39
CA PRO A 134 -5.97 -14.77 4.18
C PRO A 134 -5.35 -13.40 3.87
N LEU A 135 -4.22 -13.14 4.51
CA LEU A 135 -3.34 -12.01 4.22
C LEU A 135 -1.95 -12.58 3.96
N SER A 136 -1.41 -12.30 2.78
CA SER A 136 -0.10 -12.79 2.35
C SER A 136 0.82 -11.63 1.99
N TRP A 137 2.12 -11.81 2.20
CA TRP A 137 3.14 -10.82 1.85
C TRP A 137 4.49 -11.48 1.62
N LYS A 138 5.38 -10.80 0.91
CA LYS A 138 6.81 -11.14 0.87
C LYS A 138 7.51 -10.45 2.05
N PRO A 139 8.17 -11.18 2.96
CA PRO A 139 9.00 -10.58 4.00
C PRO A 139 10.18 -9.81 3.41
N GLY A 140 10.45 -8.61 3.92
CA GLY A 140 11.63 -7.82 3.55
C GLY A 140 12.79 -7.92 4.55
N ASN A 141 12.51 -8.39 5.77
CA ASN A 141 13.51 -8.63 6.81
C ASN A 141 13.03 -9.73 7.77
N THR A 142 13.84 -10.05 8.79
CA THR A 142 13.53 -11.09 9.79
C THR A 142 12.99 -10.53 11.11
N ASN A 143 12.75 -9.21 11.19
CA ASN A 143 12.18 -8.62 12.39
C ASN A 143 10.71 -9.02 12.53
N PRO A 144 10.20 -9.27 13.74
CA PRO A 144 8.78 -9.43 13.95
C PRO A 144 8.01 -8.17 13.53
N ILE A 145 6.73 -8.35 13.23
CA ILE A 145 5.83 -7.29 12.77
C ILE A 145 4.56 -7.23 13.61
N ASN A 146 3.98 -6.04 13.72
CA ASN A 146 2.60 -5.87 14.18
C ASN A 146 1.70 -5.79 12.94
N ILE A 147 0.60 -6.53 12.92
CA ILE A 147 -0.39 -6.53 11.85
C ILE A 147 -1.71 -6.04 12.45
N GLU A 148 -2.11 -4.83 12.10
CA GLU A 148 -3.19 -4.12 12.78
C GLU A 148 -4.28 -3.67 11.80
N LEU A 149 -5.54 -3.91 12.16
CA LEU A 149 -6.71 -3.41 11.44
C LEU A 149 -7.09 -2.05 12.00
N PHE A 150 -7.21 -1.06 11.12
CA PHE A 150 -7.66 0.29 11.45
C PHE A 150 -8.96 0.62 10.74
N LYS A 151 -9.77 1.48 11.36
CA LYS A 151 -10.88 2.21 10.74
C LYS A 151 -10.59 3.70 10.88
N GLY A 152 -10.32 4.39 9.77
CA GLY A 152 -9.79 5.75 9.81
C GLY A 152 -8.46 5.81 10.60
N THR A 153 -8.46 6.50 11.74
CA THR A 153 -7.31 6.60 12.66
C THR A 153 -7.40 5.66 13.86
N GLN A 154 -8.54 5.00 14.08
CA GLN A 154 -8.76 4.14 15.23
C GLN A 154 -8.28 2.71 14.94
N ARG A 155 -7.43 2.17 15.82
CA ARG A 155 -7.09 0.75 15.82
C ARG A 155 -8.29 -0.07 16.29
N ILE A 156 -8.66 -1.08 15.51
CA ILE A 156 -9.80 -1.96 15.77
C ILE A 156 -9.35 -3.29 16.35
N SER A 157 -8.37 -3.94 15.72
CA SER A 157 -7.83 -5.23 16.14
C SER A 157 -6.42 -5.41 15.58
N GLY A 158 -5.77 -6.52 15.92
CA GLY A 158 -4.48 -6.86 15.33
C GLY A 158 -3.65 -7.79 16.18
N GLU A 159 -2.63 -8.35 15.55
CA GLU A 159 -1.60 -9.18 16.14
C GLU A 159 -0.35 -8.33 16.37
N VAL A 160 0.29 -8.50 17.53
CA VAL A 160 1.55 -7.83 17.85
C VAL A 160 2.66 -8.87 17.91
N ASN A 161 3.88 -8.47 17.53
CA ASN A 161 5.06 -9.33 17.55
C ASN A 161 4.88 -10.64 16.74
N HIS A 162 4.12 -10.59 15.65
CA HIS A 162 3.92 -11.71 14.74
C HIS A 162 5.23 -11.98 13.96
N PRO A 163 5.65 -13.25 13.78
CA PRO A 163 6.78 -13.57 12.92
C PRO A 163 6.59 -13.02 11.50
N ASN A 164 7.62 -12.41 10.90
CA ASN A 164 7.53 -11.97 9.51
C ASN A 164 7.69 -13.16 8.55
N SER A 165 6.75 -14.10 8.59
CA SER A 165 6.76 -15.39 7.90
C SER A 165 6.06 -15.37 6.53
N GLY A 166 5.42 -14.26 6.16
CA GLY A 166 4.81 -14.06 4.85
C GLY A 166 3.31 -14.34 4.77
N SER A 167 2.67 -14.77 5.85
CA SER A 167 1.21 -14.92 5.89
C SER A 167 0.63 -14.83 7.30
N SER A 168 -0.64 -14.43 7.39
CA SER A 168 -1.47 -14.45 8.60
C SER A 168 -2.96 -14.46 8.20
N LEU A 169 -3.85 -14.58 9.18
CA LEU A 169 -5.28 -14.43 9.02
C LEU A 169 -5.74 -13.06 9.52
N LEU A 170 -6.18 -12.21 8.60
CA LEU A 170 -6.86 -10.97 8.96
C LEU A 170 -8.24 -11.27 9.55
N SER A 171 -8.38 -11.15 10.86
CA SER A 171 -9.66 -11.27 11.56
C SER A 171 -10.39 -9.93 11.63
N ILE A 172 -11.61 -9.88 11.06
CA ILE A 172 -12.50 -8.73 11.18
C ILE A 172 -13.47 -8.99 12.35
N PRO A 173 -13.44 -8.19 13.43
CA PRO A 173 -14.30 -8.40 14.59
C PRO A 173 -15.80 -8.42 14.23
N ALA A 174 -16.60 -9.21 14.96
CA ALA A 174 -18.03 -9.37 14.66
C ALA A 174 -18.86 -8.10 14.91
N ASP A 175 -18.39 -7.25 15.81
CA ASP A 175 -18.92 -5.97 16.21
C ASP A 175 -18.38 -4.80 15.37
N ALA A 176 -17.48 -5.07 14.40
CA ALA A 176 -16.97 -4.05 13.50
C ALA A 176 -18.11 -3.26 12.82
N VAL A 177 -17.98 -1.94 12.84
CA VAL A 177 -18.90 -1.01 12.20
C VAL A 177 -18.72 -1.13 10.69
N LYS A 178 -19.81 -1.08 9.91
CA LYS A 178 -19.70 -1.07 8.45
C LYS A 178 -19.01 0.22 7.98
N GLY A 179 -18.22 0.15 6.92
CA GLY A 179 -17.53 1.31 6.37
C GLY A 179 -16.52 0.92 5.28
N ASP A 180 -16.06 1.90 4.53
CA ASP A 180 -15.06 1.80 3.47
C ASP A 180 -13.71 2.43 3.85
N ASP A 181 -13.56 2.86 5.10
CA ASP A 181 -12.38 3.52 5.65
C ASP A 181 -11.46 2.57 6.42
N TYR A 182 -11.55 1.26 6.15
CA TYR A 182 -10.71 0.25 6.79
C TYR A 182 -9.38 0.09 6.07
N ARG A 183 -8.29 -0.11 6.83
CA ARG A 183 -6.97 -0.40 6.28
C ARG A 183 -6.17 -1.31 7.20
N ILE A 184 -5.24 -2.06 6.64
CA ILE A 184 -4.26 -2.83 7.40
C ILE A 184 -3.01 -1.96 7.54
N LYS A 185 -2.47 -1.90 8.75
CA LYS A 185 -1.17 -1.32 9.07
C LYS A 185 -0.23 -2.45 9.48
N ILE A 186 0.91 -2.55 8.82
CA ILE A 186 1.99 -3.46 9.20
C ILE A 186 3.17 -2.63 9.68
N THR A 187 3.69 -2.89 10.88
CA THR A 187 4.81 -2.13 11.49
C THR A 187 5.91 -3.07 11.93
N ASP A 188 7.18 -2.73 11.66
CA ASP A 188 8.35 -3.45 12.17
C ASP A 188 8.53 -3.17 13.68
N THR A 189 8.63 -4.22 14.50
CA THR A 189 8.72 -4.08 15.96
C THR A 189 10.06 -3.52 16.44
N LYS A 190 11.11 -3.63 15.63
CA LYS A 190 12.45 -3.11 15.94
C LYS A 190 12.72 -1.76 15.25
N ASN A 191 11.93 -1.42 14.24
CA ASN A 191 12.00 -0.11 13.59
C ASN A 191 10.58 0.49 13.40
N PRO A 192 10.11 1.34 14.33
CA PRO A 192 8.78 1.93 14.27
C PRO A 192 8.53 2.82 13.04
N THR A 193 9.56 3.25 12.30
CA THR A 193 9.40 4.00 11.05
C THR A 193 9.15 3.08 9.84
N GLY A 194 9.42 1.78 9.98
CA GLY A 194 9.06 0.77 8.99
C GLY A 194 7.57 0.49 9.09
N ILE A 195 6.78 1.16 8.26
CA ILE A 195 5.32 1.02 8.24
C ILE A 195 4.85 0.82 6.80
N VAL A 196 3.94 -0.14 6.60
CA VAL A 196 3.24 -0.38 5.35
C VAL A 196 1.74 -0.31 5.61
N TYR A 197 1.01 0.39 4.74
CA TYR A 197 -0.46 0.41 4.75
C TYR A 197 -1.01 -0.23 3.49
N THR A 198 -2.16 -0.89 3.61
CA THR A 198 -3.02 -1.12 2.43
C THR A 198 -3.71 0.18 2.04
N GLN A 199 -4.26 0.23 0.82
CA GLN A 199 -5.34 1.17 0.54
C GLN A 199 -6.57 0.85 1.41
N ASN A 200 -7.50 1.79 1.44
CA ASN A 200 -8.75 1.60 2.16
C ASN A 200 -9.61 0.52 1.49
N PHE A 201 -10.34 -0.26 2.28
CA PHE A 201 -11.23 -1.32 1.80
C PHE A 201 -12.56 -1.35 2.58
N MET A 202 -13.54 -2.06 2.03
CA MET A 202 -14.90 -2.08 2.57
C MET A 202 -15.17 -3.26 3.53
N VAL A 203 -15.66 -2.94 4.73
CA VAL A 203 -16.23 -3.87 5.68
C VAL A 203 -17.76 -3.76 5.71
N VAL A 204 -18.43 -4.90 5.57
CA VAL A 204 -19.89 -5.02 5.50
C VAL A 204 -20.45 -5.95 6.59
N PRO A 205 -21.76 -5.87 6.90
CA PRO A 205 -22.40 -6.79 7.82
C PRO A 205 -22.29 -8.26 7.38
N LYS A 206 -22.33 -9.18 8.36
CA LYS A 206 -22.33 -10.63 8.11
C LYS A 206 -23.61 -11.11 7.42
N LEU A 207 -24.77 -10.50 7.75
CA LEU A 207 -26.08 -10.80 7.16
C LEU A 207 -26.63 -9.59 6.40
N PRO A 208 -27.22 -9.77 5.21
CA PRO A 208 -27.97 -8.72 4.53
C PRO A 208 -29.18 -8.31 5.38
N LEU A 209 -29.48 -7.01 5.42
CA LEU A 209 -30.52 -6.42 6.27
C LEU A 209 -31.92 -7.03 6.03
N LEU A 210 -32.20 -7.57 4.84
CA LEU A 210 -33.50 -8.12 4.45
C LEU A 210 -33.94 -9.32 5.31
N ILE A 211 -33.00 -10.11 5.86
CA ILE A 211 -33.32 -11.25 6.73
C ILE A 211 -33.92 -10.80 8.07
N LYS A 212 -33.60 -9.59 8.55
CA LYS A 212 -34.12 -9.07 9.82
C LYS A 212 -35.58 -8.62 9.76
N VAL A 213 -36.13 -8.42 8.57
CA VAL A 213 -37.52 -7.97 8.38
C VAL A 213 -38.50 -9.15 8.32
N ILE A 214 -38.04 -10.32 7.92
CA ILE A 214 -38.87 -11.54 7.83
C ILE A 214 -38.99 -12.25 9.19
N GLY A 215 -37.98 -12.10 10.06
CA GLY A 215 -37.89 -12.80 11.35
C GLY A 215 -38.98 -12.49 12.40
N PRO A 216 -39.53 -11.26 12.52
CA PRO A 216 -40.56 -10.99 13.52
C PRO A 216 -42.00 -11.07 12.99
N LEU A 217 -42.23 -11.02 11.67
CA LEU A 217 -43.59 -11.05 11.11
C LEU A 217 -44.15 -12.48 10.94
N ALA A 218 -43.30 -13.51 11.00
CA ALA A 218 -43.72 -14.90 10.89
C ALA A 218 -44.17 -15.52 12.24
N ILE A 219 -44.05 -14.80 13.36
CA ILE A 219 -44.39 -15.32 14.71
C ILE A 219 -45.56 -14.54 15.32
N VAL A 220 -46.61 -14.23 14.56
CA VAL A 220 -47.95 -13.91 15.13
C VAL A 220 -49.12 -14.41 14.25
N GLY A 221 -48.93 -14.67 12.96
CA GLY A 221 -50.00 -15.26 12.13
C GLY A 221 -49.41 -16.14 11.06
N GLY A 222 -49.76 -17.44 11.07
CA GLY A 222 -49.25 -18.42 10.13
C GLY A 222 -49.42 -17.98 8.68
N ALA A 223 -48.31 -17.64 8.03
CA ALA A 223 -48.25 -17.46 6.59
C ALA A 223 -47.05 -18.27 6.08
N VAL A 224 -47.34 -19.46 5.56
CA VAL A 224 -46.42 -20.24 4.74
C VAL A 224 -46.14 -19.39 3.50
N VAL A 225 -44.87 -19.04 3.27
CA VAL A 225 -44.45 -18.41 2.00
C VAL A 225 -44.49 -19.49 0.93
N VAL A 226 -45.62 -19.58 0.23
CA VAL A 226 -45.74 -20.32 -1.02
C VAL A 226 -45.04 -19.52 -2.10
N LEU A 227 -43.91 -20.02 -2.59
CA LEU A 227 -43.29 -19.57 -3.84
C LEU A 227 -44.20 -20.04 -4.99
N GLY A 228 -45.06 -19.15 -5.46
CA GLY A 228 -46.04 -19.41 -6.53
C GLY A 228 -45.60 -18.88 -7.89
N GLY A 229 -45.85 -19.71 -8.92
CA GLY A 229 -45.86 -19.40 -10.35
C GLY A 229 -45.17 -20.54 -11.12
N GLY A 230 -45.83 -21.46 -11.83
CA GLY A 230 -47.15 -21.54 -12.48
C GLY A 230 -46.89 -22.15 -13.87
N GLY A 231 -47.63 -23.06 -14.48
CA GLY A 231 -48.83 -23.83 -14.13
C GLY A 231 -48.92 -25.06 -15.08
N GLY A 232 -49.99 -25.85 -14.96
CA GLY A 232 -50.30 -26.97 -15.88
C GLY A 232 -51.19 -28.03 -15.21
N GLU A 233 -52.37 -28.24 -15.77
CA GLU A 233 -53.51 -29.06 -15.30
C GLU A 233 -53.25 -30.57 -15.12
N SER A 234 -53.87 -31.21 -14.12
CA SER A 234 -55.16 -31.97 -14.22
C SER A 234 -55.33 -33.08 -13.17
N ALA A 235 -56.51 -33.08 -12.54
CA ALA A 235 -57.36 -34.15 -11.98
C ALA A 235 -56.81 -35.32 -11.14
N GLY A 236 -57.40 -35.52 -9.93
CA GLY A 236 -57.40 -36.81 -9.22
C GLY A 236 -57.80 -36.81 -7.73
N THR A 237 -59.11 -36.77 -7.44
CA THR A 237 -59.87 -37.56 -6.42
C THR A 237 -59.46 -37.62 -4.92
N THR A 238 -60.35 -37.03 -4.10
CA THR A 238 -60.83 -37.33 -2.71
C THR A 238 -59.87 -37.53 -1.53
N ALA A 239 -60.07 -36.71 -0.48
CA ALA A 239 -60.48 -37.17 0.85
C ALA A 239 -60.85 -35.96 1.75
N ASN A 240 -62.06 -36.00 2.32
CA ASN A 240 -62.56 -35.05 3.30
C ASN A 240 -61.96 -35.33 4.68
N THR A 241 -61.48 -34.29 5.36
CA THR A 241 -61.33 -34.29 6.83
C THR A 241 -61.66 -32.88 7.35
N GLU A 242 -62.95 -32.60 7.54
CA GLU A 242 -63.37 -31.42 8.31
C GLU A 242 -63.03 -31.62 9.79
N LEU A 243 -62.32 -30.67 10.39
CA LEU A 243 -62.05 -30.61 11.82
C LEU A 243 -63.24 -29.90 12.52
N PRO A 244 -63.66 -30.35 13.72
CA PRO A 244 -64.88 -29.87 14.36
C PRO A 244 -64.76 -28.44 14.91
N TYR A 245 -65.87 -27.69 14.85
CA TYR A 245 -65.98 -26.36 15.44
C TYR A 245 -66.01 -26.41 16.98
N PRO A 246 -65.34 -25.49 17.69
CA PRO A 246 -65.41 -25.40 19.15
C PRO A 246 -66.77 -24.87 19.62
N ALA A 247 -67.28 -25.44 20.72
CA ALA A 247 -68.51 -24.99 21.37
C ALA A 247 -68.29 -23.66 22.12
N PHE A 248 -69.21 -22.71 21.95
CA PHE A 248 -69.21 -21.46 22.71
C PHE A 248 -70.00 -21.62 24.02
N PRO A 249 -69.50 -21.09 25.15
CA PRO A 249 -70.23 -21.09 26.41
C PRO A 249 -71.37 -20.06 26.41
N SER A 250 -72.50 -20.46 27.01
CA SER A 250 -73.73 -19.67 27.14
C SER A 250 -73.77 -18.84 28.42
N GLY A 251 -74.46 -17.69 28.36
CA GLY A 251 -74.94 -16.89 29.49
C GLY A 251 -74.02 -15.74 29.87
N ASN A 252 -74.47 -14.50 30.08
CA ASN A 252 -75.83 -13.95 30.25
C ASN A 252 -75.81 -12.49 29.76
#